data_AF-A0A212JDJ5-F1
#
_entry.id   AF-A0A212JDJ5-F1
#
_cell.length_a   1.000
_cell.length_b   1.000
_cell.length_c   1.000
_cell.angle_alpha   90.00
_cell.angle_beta   90.00
_cell.angle_gamma   90.00
#
_symmetry.space_group_name_H-M   'P 1'
#
loop_
_entity.id
_entity.type
_entity.pdbx_description
1 polymer ?
#
loop_
_entity_poly.entity_id
_entity_poly.type
_entity_poly.pdbx_seq_one_letter_code
_entity_poly.pdbx_strand_id
1 'polypeptide(L)'
;MKKFIYIILLMAAGVLIFTKCSDDPEAPVLTEYDYPRIMGFLMDIEERPVQTQMGHPWEAELQYTPVEYCTAIWYVDGVEYARGASISYTPTSIGTVSILFEVSTPHHSTHRKYILTVVE
;
A
#
# COMPACT_ATOMS: atom_id res chain seq x y z
N MET A 1 22.03 -66.72 -3.43
CA MET A 1 20.98 -66.04 -2.64
C MET A 1 21.45 -64.85 -1.80
N LYS A 2 22.74 -64.71 -1.45
CA LYS A 2 23.20 -63.53 -0.66
C LYS A 2 23.27 -62.22 -1.46
N LYS A 3 23.61 -62.25 -2.75
CA LYS A 3 23.76 -61.05 -3.60
C LYS A 3 22.44 -60.31 -3.90
N PHE A 4 21.33 -61.03 -3.99
CA PHE A 4 19.99 -60.42 -4.19
C PHE A 4 19.47 -59.72 -2.94
N ILE A 5 19.84 -60.19 -1.74
CA ILE A 5 19.45 -59.57 -0.46
C ILE A 5 20.10 -58.19 -0.32
N TYR A 6 21.37 -58.02 -0.72
CA TYR A 6 22.05 -56.72 -0.66
C TYR A 6 21.44 -55.68 -1.62
N ILE A 7 20.94 -56.09 -2.79
CA ILE A 7 20.31 -55.19 -3.77
C ILE A 7 18.95 -54.69 -3.26
N ILE A 8 18.17 -55.56 -2.59
CA ILE A 8 16.88 -55.19 -1.99
C ILE A 8 17.08 -54.29 -0.76
N LEU A 9 18.13 -54.52 0.04
CA LEU A 9 18.48 -53.67 1.19
C LEU A 9 18.91 -52.26 0.76
N LEU A 10 19.62 -52.13 -0.38
CA LEU A 10 20.04 -50.84 -0.96
C LEU A 10 18.87 -50.07 -1.58
N MET A 11 17.88 -50.75 -2.18
CA MET A 11 16.67 -50.10 -2.67
C MET A 11 15.74 -49.63 -1.54
N ALA A 12 15.68 -50.36 -0.42
CA ALA A 12 14.88 -49.96 0.74
C ALA A 12 15.45 -48.71 1.47
N ALA A 13 16.76 -48.50 1.42
CA ALA A 13 17.42 -47.33 2.01
C ALA A 13 17.29 -46.05 1.15
N GLY A 14 17.03 -46.17 -0.16
CA GLY A 14 16.95 -45.04 -1.08
C GLY A 14 15.60 -44.28 -1.08
N VAL A 15 14.58 -44.79 -0.40
CA VAL A 15 13.21 -44.23 -0.44
C VAL A 15 12.96 -43.20 0.68
N LEU A 16 13.87 -43.06 1.64
CA LEU A 16 13.66 -42.22 2.83
C LEU A 16 14.07 -40.74 2.69
N ILE A 17 14.45 -40.26 1.49
CA ILE A 17 14.92 -38.87 1.31
C ILE A 17 13.92 -37.96 0.57
N PHE A 18 12.69 -38.41 0.30
CA PHE A 18 11.62 -37.51 -0.11
C PHE A 18 10.97 -36.86 1.13
N THR A 19 11.77 -36.14 1.92
CA THR A 19 11.21 -35.10 2.80
C THR A 19 10.64 -34.04 1.87
N LYS A 20 9.34 -34.16 1.61
CA LYS A 20 8.55 -33.15 0.93
C LYS A 20 8.72 -31.88 1.76
N CYS A 21 9.46 -30.90 1.24
CA CYS A 21 9.52 -29.56 1.81
C CYS A 21 8.15 -28.93 1.54
N SER A 22 7.16 -29.30 2.34
CA SER A 22 5.81 -28.78 2.26
C SER A 22 5.66 -27.73 3.35
N ASP A 23 6.27 -26.58 3.12
CA ASP A 23 5.91 -25.36 3.81
C ASP A 23 5.98 -24.26 2.75
N ASP A 24 4.93 -24.18 1.92
CA ASP A 24 4.62 -22.87 1.35
C ASP A 24 4.28 -22.01 2.58
N PRO A 25 5.07 -20.98 2.93
CA PRO A 25 4.76 -20.16 4.08
C PRO A 25 3.37 -19.58 3.84
N GLU A 26 2.46 -19.75 4.81
CA GLU A 26 1.17 -19.08 4.78
C GLU A 26 1.44 -17.58 4.56
N ALA A 27 0.82 -17.03 3.52
CA ALA A 27 0.94 -15.60 3.25
C ALA A 27 0.47 -14.83 4.50
N PRO A 28 1.18 -13.78 4.92
CA PRO A 28 0.76 -12.99 6.07
C PRO A 28 -0.65 -12.45 5.82
N VAL A 29 -1.57 -12.76 6.73
CA VAL A 29 -2.95 -12.27 6.69
C VAL A 29 -2.96 -10.85 7.23
N LEU A 30 -3.47 -9.92 6.42
CA LEU A 30 -3.67 -8.54 6.84
C LEU A 30 -4.89 -8.43 7.76
N THR A 31 -4.81 -7.55 8.76
CA THR A 31 -5.81 -7.36 9.81
C THR A 31 -6.03 -5.87 10.09
N GLU A 32 -7.05 -5.56 10.89
CA GLU A 32 -7.32 -4.20 11.37
C GLU A 32 -6.23 -3.63 12.30
N TYR A 33 -5.39 -4.50 12.88
CA TYR A 33 -4.28 -4.13 13.76
C TYR A 33 -3.00 -3.78 13.00
N ASP A 34 -2.96 -4.03 11.68
CA ASP A 34 -1.80 -3.66 10.88
C ASP A 34 -1.73 -2.15 10.71
N TYR A 35 -0.51 -1.61 10.76
CA TYR A 35 -0.30 -0.18 10.58
C TYR A 35 -0.53 0.21 9.11
N PRO A 36 -1.36 1.23 8.81
CA PRO A 36 -1.65 1.62 7.45
C PRO A 36 -0.41 2.18 6.76
N ARG A 37 -0.19 1.77 5.51
CA ARG A 37 0.93 2.26 4.68
C ARG A 37 0.41 2.83 3.39
N ILE A 38 0.76 4.09 3.11
CA ILE A 38 0.49 4.75 1.83
C ILE A 38 1.63 4.38 0.86
N MET A 39 1.24 3.89 -0.32
CA MET A 39 2.10 3.43 -1.40
C MET A 39 1.92 4.35 -2.61
N GLY A 40 3.01 4.69 -3.29
CA GLY A 40 2.99 5.50 -4.50
C GLY A 40 4.09 6.54 -4.57
N PHE A 41 4.56 6.78 -5.81
CA PHE A 41 5.66 7.66 -6.21
C PHE A 41 5.26 9.12 -6.47
N LEU A 42 4.16 9.59 -5.89
CA LEU A 42 4.13 11.02 -5.58
C LEU A 42 5.18 11.17 -4.48
N MET A 43 6.37 11.60 -4.92
CA MET A 43 7.58 11.84 -4.16
C MET A 43 7.25 12.28 -2.71
N ASP A 44 8.13 11.99 -1.75
CA ASP A 44 8.06 12.61 -0.42
C ASP A 44 8.37 14.11 -0.56
N ILE A 45 7.46 14.84 -1.21
CA ILE A 45 7.58 16.24 -1.56
C ILE A 45 7.05 17.04 -0.38
N GLU A 46 7.72 16.96 0.76
CA GLU A 46 7.64 18.05 1.71
C GLU A 46 8.34 19.31 1.14
N GLU A 47 9.16 19.18 0.09
CA GLU A 47 10.10 20.23 -0.35
C GLU A 47 9.83 20.90 -1.72
N ARG A 48 8.86 20.46 -2.52
CA ARG A 48 8.48 21.11 -3.80
C ARG A 48 6.98 21.39 -3.90
N PRO A 49 6.55 22.65 -3.95
CA PRO A 49 5.15 22.97 -4.22
C PRO A 49 4.72 22.36 -5.56
N VAL A 50 3.63 21.61 -5.56
CA VAL A 50 3.02 21.12 -6.81
C VAL A 50 2.27 22.29 -7.42
N GLN A 51 2.65 22.71 -8.62
CA GLN A 51 1.93 23.78 -9.31
C GLN A 51 0.70 23.23 -10.02
N THR A 52 -0.42 23.94 -9.90
CA THR A 52 -1.66 23.67 -10.65
C THR A 52 -2.26 24.98 -11.15
N GLN A 53 -3.12 24.91 -12.16
CA GLN A 53 -3.80 26.08 -12.73
C GLN A 53 -5.19 26.26 -12.14
N MET A 54 -5.58 27.51 -11.93
CA MET A 54 -6.94 27.85 -11.50
C MET A 54 -7.96 27.36 -12.55
N GLY A 55 -9.05 26.75 -12.10
CA GLY A 55 -10.10 26.22 -12.97
C GLY A 55 -9.77 24.91 -13.67
N HIS A 56 -8.56 24.37 -13.50
CA HIS A 56 -8.16 23.06 -14.02
C HIS A 56 -8.09 22.01 -12.90
N PRO A 57 -8.58 20.79 -13.13
CA PRO A 57 -8.55 19.74 -12.10
C PRO A 57 -7.09 19.32 -11.83
N TRP A 58 -6.74 19.29 -10.54
CA TRP A 58 -5.60 18.57 -10.02
C TRP A 58 -6.06 17.19 -9.53
N GLU A 59 -5.39 16.14 -10.00
CA GLU A 59 -5.79 14.77 -9.74
C GLU A 59 -4.66 13.99 -9.08
N ALA A 60 -5.02 13.13 -8.12
CA ALA A 60 -4.08 12.21 -7.50
C ALA A 60 -4.77 10.87 -7.22
N GLU A 61 -3.99 9.81 -7.35
CA GLU A 61 -4.37 8.45 -6.99
C GLU A 61 -3.24 7.84 -6.16
N LEU A 62 -3.59 7.27 -5.01
CA LEU A 62 -2.68 6.64 -4.08
C LEU A 62 -3.16 5.25 -3.75
N GLN A 63 -2.21 4.36 -3.50
CA GLN A 63 -2.50 3.03 -2.99
C GLN A 63 -2.25 3.01 -1.49
N TYR A 64 -2.95 2.15 -0.76
CA TYR A 64 -2.68 1.94 0.66
C TYR A 64 -2.97 0.51 1.06
N THR A 65 -2.36 0.07 2.16
CA THR A 65 -2.58 -1.26 2.75
C THR A 65 -2.69 -1.13 4.26
N PRO A 66 -3.55 -1.92 4.92
CA PRO A 66 -4.46 -2.93 4.36
C PRO A 66 -5.76 -2.33 3.82
N VAL A 67 -6.10 -2.59 2.55
CA VAL A 67 -7.24 -1.94 1.87
C VAL A 67 -8.57 -2.18 2.57
N GLU A 68 -8.83 -3.42 3.01
CA GLU A 68 -10.11 -3.85 3.57
C GLU A 68 -10.40 -3.27 4.95
N TYR A 69 -9.36 -2.90 5.70
CA TYR A 69 -9.48 -2.36 7.06
C TYR A 69 -9.16 -0.86 7.16
N CYS A 70 -8.86 -0.22 6.03
CA CYS A 70 -8.51 1.19 5.98
C CYS A 70 -9.70 2.06 5.54
N THR A 71 -9.90 3.17 6.25
CA THR A 71 -10.66 4.32 5.75
C THR A 71 -9.68 5.35 5.20
N ALA A 72 -9.88 5.81 3.98
CA ALA A 72 -9.07 6.82 3.33
C ALA A 72 -9.87 8.10 3.08
N ILE A 73 -9.35 9.23 3.54
CA ILE A 73 -10.01 10.54 3.49
C ILE A 73 -9.05 11.58 2.92
N TRP A 74 -9.56 12.39 2.01
CA TRP A 74 -8.88 13.56 1.49
C TRP A 74 -9.47 14.83 2.09
N TYR A 75 -8.61 15.71 2.57
CA TYR A 75 -8.97 17.03 3.07
C TYR A 75 -8.36 18.12 2.21
N VAL A 76 -9.15 19.16 1.94
CA VAL A 76 -8.71 20.40 1.30
C VAL A 76 -8.82 21.50 2.36
N ASP A 77 -7.69 22.12 2.69
CA ASP A 77 -7.57 23.14 3.74
C ASP A 77 -8.20 22.70 5.09
N GLY A 78 -8.04 21.42 5.42
CA GLY A 78 -8.55 20.81 6.65
C GLY A 78 -10.03 20.41 6.62
N VAL A 79 -10.74 20.63 5.51
CA VAL A 79 -12.14 20.22 5.33
C VAL A 79 -12.18 18.92 4.53
N GLU A 80 -12.93 17.93 5.02
CA GLU A 80 -13.17 16.67 4.30
C GLU A 80 -13.76 16.98 2.92
N TYR A 81 -13.07 16.55 1.87
CA TYR A 81 -13.42 16.82 0.48
C TYR A 81 -13.83 15.55 -0.27
N ALA A 82 -13.09 14.45 -0.06
CA ALA A 82 -13.37 13.18 -0.73
C ALA A 82 -12.94 11.99 0.13
N ARG A 83 -13.42 10.79 -0.23
CA ARG A 83 -13.02 9.52 0.37
C ARG A 83 -12.53 8.55 -0.70
N GLY A 84 -11.66 7.63 -0.29
CA GLY A 84 -11.09 6.59 -1.15
C GLY A 84 -9.67 6.91 -1.64
N ALA A 85 -9.19 6.10 -2.58
CA ALA A 85 -7.82 6.13 -3.08
C ALA A 85 -7.50 7.32 -4.00
N SER A 86 -8.50 8.03 -4.53
CA SER A 86 -8.31 9.09 -5.52
C SER A 86 -9.07 10.38 -5.19
N ILE A 87 -8.59 11.47 -5.77
CA ILE A 87 -9.17 12.81 -5.67
C ILE A 87 -9.07 13.52 -7.03
N SER A 88 -10.08 14.34 -7.32
CA SER A 88 -10.05 15.36 -8.38
C SER A 88 -10.51 16.69 -7.77
N TYR A 89 -9.58 17.64 -7.65
CA TYR A 89 -9.79 18.95 -7.01
C TYR A 89 -9.54 20.08 -8.01
N THR A 90 -10.55 20.92 -8.23
CA THR A 90 -10.45 22.09 -9.12
C THR A 90 -10.37 23.36 -8.28
N PRO A 91 -9.20 24.02 -8.17
CA PRO A 91 -9.06 25.25 -7.40
C PRO A 91 -9.77 26.40 -8.11
N THR A 92 -10.50 27.21 -7.35
CA THR A 92 -11.26 28.37 -7.86
C THR A 92 -10.59 29.72 -7.58
N SER A 93 -9.43 29.71 -6.92
CA SER A 93 -8.68 30.92 -6.56
C SER A 93 -7.17 30.67 -6.58
N ILE A 94 -6.42 31.67 -7.03
CA ILE A 94 -4.95 31.72 -6.96
C ILE A 94 -4.51 31.73 -5.50
N GLY A 95 -3.41 31.05 -5.20
CA GLY A 95 -2.85 30.99 -3.86
C GLY A 95 -2.26 29.63 -3.52
N THR A 96 -2.26 29.29 -2.24
CA THR A 96 -1.75 28.02 -1.75
C THR A 96 -2.88 27.22 -1.13
N VAL A 97 -3.00 25.95 -1.52
CA VAL A 97 -4.01 25.03 -1.00
C VAL A 97 -3.29 23.84 -0.33
N SER A 98 -3.71 23.49 0.88
CA SER A 98 -3.20 22.34 1.61
C SER A 98 -4.07 21.12 1.34
N ILE A 99 -3.50 20.07 0.74
CA ILE A 99 -4.17 18.78 0.57
C ILE A 99 -3.60 17.80 1.60
N LEU A 100 -4.46 17.16 2.37
CA LEU A 100 -4.08 16.10 3.30
C LEU A 100 -4.77 14.79 2.88
N PHE A 101 -4.01 13.73 2.70
CA PHE A 101 -4.52 12.38 2.54
C PHE A 101 -4.28 11.62 3.83
N GLU A 102 -5.34 11.20 4.51
CA GLU A 102 -5.30 10.42 5.74
C GLU A 102 -5.80 9.01 5.48
N VAL A 103 -5.08 8.02 5.97
CA VAL A 103 -5.48 6.62 5.93
C VAL A 103 -5.41 6.05 7.34
N SER A 104 -6.53 5.49 7.81
CA SER A 104 -6.64 4.95 9.16
C SER A 104 -7.28 3.57 9.19
N THR A 105 -6.73 2.71 10.03
CA THR A 105 -7.42 1.53 10.55
C THR A 105 -8.11 1.89 11.87
N PRO A 106 -8.90 1.00 12.51
CA PRO A 106 -9.46 1.25 13.84
C PRO A 106 -8.43 1.56 14.92
N HIS A 107 -7.15 1.19 14.72
CA HIS A 107 -6.10 1.28 15.73
C HIS A 107 -4.96 2.24 15.36
N HIS A 108 -4.76 2.51 14.08
CA HIS A 108 -3.60 3.25 13.58
C HIS A 108 -3.99 4.23 12.47
N SER A 109 -3.21 5.29 12.31
CA SER A 109 -3.41 6.29 11.25
C SER A 109 -2.08 6.73 10.67
N THR A 110 -2.05 6.96 9.37
CA THR A 110 -0.93 7.59 8.66
C THR A 110 -1.47 8.66 7.72
N HIS A 111 -0.62 9.60 7.31
CA HIS A 111 -1.04 10.64 6.40
C HIS A 111 0.07 11.07 5.45
N ARG A 112 -0.32 11.76 4.38
CA ARG A 112 0.57 12.43 3.44
C ARG A 112 0.00 13.81 3.12
N LYS A 113 0.85 14.83 3.16
CA LYS A 113 0.46 16.22 2.91
C LYS A 113 1.05 16.70 1.59
N TYR A 114 0.27 17.49 0.85
CA TYR A 114 0.69 18.20 -0.35
C TYR A 114 0.37 19.68 -0.21
N ILE A 115 1.25 20.52 -0.76
CA ILE A 115 1.03 21.95 -0.88
C ILE A 115 0.91 22.27 -2.37
N LEU A 116 -0.30 22.65 -2.78
CA LEU A 116 -0.57 23.08 -4.15
C LEU A 116 -0.35 24.58 -4.26
N THR A 117 0.49 25.00 -5.20
CA THR A 117 0.59 26.41 -5.61
C THR A 117 -0.29 26.61 -6.83
N VAL A 118 -1.41 27.31 -6.65
CA VAL A 118 -2.36 27.63 -7.70
C VAL A 118 -1.91 28.90 -8.40
N VAL A 119 -1.69 28.81 -9.71
CA VAL A 119 -1.38 29.92 -10.60
C VAL A 119 -2.56 30.20 -11.54
N GLU A 120 -2.47 31.27 -12.33
CA GLU A 120 -3.42 31.58 -13.40
C GLU A 120 -3.58 30.43 -14.41
#